data_AF-A1SD72-F1
#
_entry.id   AF-A1SD72-F1
#
_cell.length_a   1.000
_cell.length_b   1.000
_cell.length_c   1.000
_cell.angle_alpha   90.00
_cell.angle_beta   90.00
_cell.angle_gamma   90.00
#
_symmetry.space_group_name_H-M   'P 1'
#
loop_
_entity.id
_entity.type
_entity.pdbx_description
1 polymer ?
#
loop_
_entity_poly.entity_id
_entity_poly.type
_entity_poly.pdbx_seq_one_letter_code
_entity_poly.pdbx_strand_id
1 'polypeptide(L)'
;MDTRSADLDTVSTRAGTATLGLGLLFLAATIFIFVLSLSDLVDPPTWVRVLGLVWLPLGFFGAPLTYAVARAGPGRNRGRLGLALMLVPLAAFVALLFVAG
;
A
#
# COMPACT_ATOMS: atom_id res chain seq x y z
N MET A 1 -31.91 15.04 -13.50
CA MET A 1 -30.44 14.86 -13.52
C MET A 1 -30.06 14.24 -12.19
N ASP A 2 -29.68 12.96 -12.20
CA ASP A 2 -29.33 12.21 -10.98
C ASP A 2 -27.93 12.59 -10.47
N THR A 3 -27.91 13.55 -9.54
CA THR A 3 -26.69 14.01 -8.86
C THR A 3 -26.04 12.91 -8.01
N ARG A 4 -26.84 11.95 -7.52
CA ARG A 4 -26.38 10.83 -6.69
C ARG A 4 -25.34 9.94 -7.39
N SER A 5 -25.44 9.77 -8.70
CA SER A 5 -24.49 9.00 -9.52
C SER A 5 -23.11 9.67 -9.53
N ALA A 6 -23.09 10.99 -9.74
CA ALA A 6 -21.86 11.77 -9.85
C ALA A 6 -21.06 11.81 -8.53
N ASP A 7 -21.74 11.86 -7.39
CA ASP A 7 -21.09 11.81 -6.08
C ASP A 7 -20.45 10.44 -5.81
N LEU A 8 -21.16 9.35 -6.13
CA LEU A 8 -20.63 7.99 -5.98
C LEU A 8 -19.41 7.73 -6.86
N ASP A 9 -19.42 8.24 -8.09
CA ASP A 9 -18.29 8.15 -9.02
C ASP A 9 -17.07 8.91 -8.51
N THR A 10 -17.30 10.08 -7.91
CA THR A 10 -16.24 10.91 -7.30
C THR A 10 -15.62 10.19 -6.09
N VAL A 11 -16.45 9.63 -5.21
CA VAL A 11 -16.00 8.86 -4.03
C VAL A 11 -15.21 7.63 -4.46
N SER A 12 -15.72 6.85 -5.43
CA SER A 12 -15.02 5.68 -5.98
C SER A 12 -13.66 6.06 -6.54
N THR A 13 -13.59 7.17 -7.29
CA THR A 13 -12.35 7.65 -7.89
C THR A 13 -11.32 8.04 -6.83
N ARG A 14 -11.74 8.79 -5.80
CA ARG A 14 -10.87 9.15 -4.66
C ARG A 14 -10.39 7.92 -3.91
N ALA A 15 -11.28 6.96 -3.64
CA ALA A 15 -10.93 5.71 -2.99
C ALA A 15 -9.91 4.88 -3.81
N GLY A 16 -10.07 4.84 -5.13
CA GLY A 16 -9.12 4.18 -6.03
C GLY A 16 -7.74 4.82 -6.03
N THR A 17 -7.68 6.16 -6.01
CA THR A 17 -6.42 6.90 -5.86
C THR A 17 -5.79 6.70 -4.48
N ALA A 18 -6.58 6.68 -3.41
CA ALA A 18 -6.10 6.38 -2.06
C ALA A 18 -5.52 4.97 -1.96
N THR A 19 -6.20 3.99 -2.57
CA THR A 19 -5.71 2.60 -2.66
C THR A 19 -4.35 2.54 -3.35
N LEU A 20 -4.19 3.25 -4.47
CA LEU A 20 -2.93 3.35 -5.20
C LEU A 20 -1.82 3.94 -4.33
N GLY A 21 -2.11 5.06 -3.67
CA GLY A 21 -1.16 5.72 -2.77
C GLY A 21 -0.73 4.80 -1.62
N LEU A 22 -1.67 4.09 -1.00
CA LEU A 22 -1.39 3.15 0.09
C LEU A 22 -0.61 1.92 -0.38
N GLY A 23 -0.87 1.43 -1.59
CA GLY A 23 -0.07 0.36 -2.20
C GLY A 23 1.37 0.79 -2.46
N LEU A 24 1.58 1.99 -3.01
CA LEU A 24 2.91 2.58 -3.17
C LEU A 24 3.61 2.81 -1.83
N LEU A 25 2.86 3.24 -0.82
CA LEU A 25 3.33 3.41 0.56
C LEU A 25 3.89 2.11 1.11
N PHE A 26 3.12 1.03 0.96
CA PHE A 26 3.50 -0.30 1.44
C PHE A 26 4.76 -0.81 0.73
N LEU A 27 4.82 -0.62 -0.59
CA LEU A 27 5.99 -0.98 -1.39
C LEU A 27 7.24 -0.21 -0.91
N ALA A 28 7.13 1.11 -0.75
CA ALA A 28 8.25 1.94 -0.28
C ALA A 28 8.71 1.56 1.13
N ALA A 29 7.77 1.30 2.06
CA ALA A 29 8.08 0.83 3.40
C ALA A 29 8.78 -0.53 3.39
N THR A 30 8.34 -1.46 2.53
CA THR A 30 8.96 -2.78 2.38
C THR A 30 10.39 -2.67 1.85
N ILE A 31 10.60 -1.85 0.80
CA ILE A 31 11.94 -1.60 0.25
C ILE A 31 12.84 -0.97 1.32
N PHE A 32 12.34 0.01 2.07
CA PHE A 32 13.08 0.66 3.14
C PHE A 32 13.56 -0.36 4.20
N ILE A 33 12.67 -1.24 4.66
CA ILE A 33 13.02 -2.27 5.65
C ILE A 33 14.00 -3.29 5.06
N PHE A 34 13.82 -3.67 3.80
CA PHE A 34 14.75 -4.56 3.11
C PHE A 34 16.16 -3.94 3.02
N VAL A 35 16.26 -2.67 2.62
CA VAL A 35 17.54 -1.95 2.59
C VAL A 35 18.19 -1.92 3.97
N LEU A 36 17.42 -1.61 5.02
CA LEU A 36 17.94 -1.63 6.39
C LEU A 36 18.44 -3.02 6.83
N SER A 37 17.81 -4.09 6.35
CA SER A 37 18.24 -5.46 6.66
C SER A 37 19.55 -5.85 5.96
N LEU A 38 19.88 -5.21 4.83
CA LEU A 38 21.11 -5.46 4.07
C LEU A 38 22.27 -4.55 4.50
N SER A 39 21.96 -3.39 5.09
CA SER A 39 22.96 -2.39 5.42
C SER A 39 23.51 -2.59 6.84
N ASP A 40 24.61 -3.32 6.97
CA ASP A 40 25.41 -3.33 8.22
C ASP A 40 26.07 -1.96 8.49
N LEU A 41 26.06 -1.06 7.50
CA LEU A 41 26.73 0.25 7.51
C LEU A 41 25.80 1.43 7.80
N VAL A 42 24.47 1.26 7.70
CA VAL A 42 23.52 2.38 7.85
C VAL A 42 22.63 2.11 9.06
N ASP A 43 22.96 2.78 10.16
CA ASP A 43 22.20 2.73 11.41
C ASP A 43 21.37 4.02 11.53
N PRO A 44 20.20 4.13 10.86
CA PRO A 44 19.42 5.36 10.87
C PRO A 44 18.89 5.66 12.27
N PRO A 45 18.61 6.94 12.57
CA PRO A 45 18.00 7.32 13.84
C PRO A 45 16.71 6.53 14.13
N THR A 46 16.46 6.20 15.40
CA THR A 46 15.32 5.39 15.83
C THR A 46 13.98 5.89 15.30
N TRP A 47 13.79 7.21 15.21
CA TRP A 47 12.55 7.80 14.69
C TRP A 47 12.29 7.44 13.22
N VAL A 48 13.33 7.31 12.39
CA VAL A 48 13.20 6.92 10.98
C VAL A 48 12.75 5.47 10.88
N ARG A 49 13.31 4.58 11.72
CA ARG A 49 12.92 3.17 11.79
C ARG A 49 11.46 3.02 12.20
N VAL A 50 11.04 3.75 13.23
CA VAL A 50 9.65 3.76 13.70
C VAL A 50 8.71 4.25 12.61
N LEU A 51 9.06 5.32 11.89
CA LEU A 51 8.27 5.76 10.75
C LEU A 51 8.16 4.66 9.70
N GLY A 52 9.25 4.05 9.26
CA GLY A 52 9.20 2.95 8.28
C GLY A 52 8.27 1.79 8.71
N LEU A 53 8.33 1.41 9.99
CA LEU A 53 7.51 0.35 10.56
C LEU A 53 6.02 0.70 10.64
N VAL A 54 5.67 1.95 10.96
CA VAL A 54 4.27 2.40 11.05
C VAL A 54 3.58 2.39 9.67
N TRP A 55 4.35 2.54 8.60
CA TRP A 55 3.80 2.66 7.24
C TRP A 55 3.38 1.29 6.67
N LEU A 56 3.96 0.19 7.18
CA LEU A 56 3.56 -1.18 6.85
C LEU A 56 2.09 -1.48 7.18
N PRO A 57 1.60 -1.39 8.43
CA PRO A 57 0.21 -1.69 8.74
C PRO A 57 -0.73 -0.71 8.02
N LEU A 58 -0.32 0.56 7.86
CA LEU A 58 -1.12 1.55 7.14
C LEU A 58 -1.36 1.15 5.68
N GLY A 59 -0.30 0.75 4.98
CA GLY A 59 -0.40 0.28 3.60
C GLY A 59 -1.11 -1.09 3.50
N PHE A 60 -0.79 -2.01 4.40
CA PHE A 60 -1.32 -3.37 4.41
C PHE A 60 -2.84 -3.42 4.64
N PHE A 61 -3.34 -2.70 5.65
CA PHE A 61 -4.77 -2.68 5.96
C PHE A 61 -5.53 -1.60 5.18
N GLY A 62 -4.89 -0.45 4.93
CA GLY A 62 -5.55 0.67 4.26
C GLY A 62 -5.84 0.40 2.79
N ALA A 63 -4.95 -0.26 2.04
CA ALA A 63 -5.18 -0.52 0.62
C ALA A 63 -6.39 -1.44 0.36
N PRO A 64 -6.56 -2.60 1.04
CA PRO A 64 -7.76 -3.42 0.90
C PRO A 64 -9.06 -2.70 1.29
N LEU A 65 -9.04 -1.94 2.39
CA LEU A 65 -10.21 -1.20 2.88
C LEU A 65 -10.67 -0.13 1.88
N THR A 66 -9.72 0.66 1.36
CA THR A 66 -10.04 1.68 0.36
C THR A 66 -10.44 1.07 -0.99
N TYR A 67 -9.86 -0.07 -1.38
CA TYR A 67 -10.27 -0.78 -2.59
C TYR A 67 -11.70 -1.31 -2.50
N ALA A 68 -12.13 -1.78 -1.32
CA ALA A 68 -13.49 -2.28 -1.12
C ALA A 68 -14.57 -1.23 -1.45
N VAL A 69 -14.24 0.06 -1.29
CA VAL A 69 -15.06 1.20 -1.71
C VAL A 69 -14.87 1.51 -3.20
N ALA A 70 -13.62 1.51 -3.69
CA ALA A 70 -13.30 1.84 -5.07
C ALA A 70 -13.88 0.86 -6.11
N ARG A 71 -14.00 -0.43 -5.75
CA ARG A 71 -14.37 -1.53 -6.68
C ARG A 71 -15.75 -1.39 -7.33
N ALA A 72 -16.64 -0.59 -6.74
CA ALA A 72 -18.02 -0.41 -7.19
C ALA A 72 -18.18 0.65 -8.31
N GLY A 73 -17.11 1.37 -8.67
CA GLY A 73 -17.22 2.49 -9.60
C GLY A 73 -15.97 2.72 -10.47
N PRO A 74 -15.84 3.90 -11.10
CA PRO A 74 -14.80 4.19 -12.08
C PRO A 74 -13.37 4.14 -11.50
N GLY A 75 -13.20 4.26 -10.19
CA GLY A 75 -11.90 4.13 -9.50
C GLY A 75 -11.31 2.72 -9.49
N ARG A 76 -12.05 1.70 -9.93
CA ARG A 76 -11.66 0.28 -9.85
C ARG A 76 -10.31 -0.05 -10.44
N ASN A 77 -9.95 0.49 -11.61
CA ASN A 77 -8.67 0.18 -12.26
C ASN A 77 -7.47 0.71 -11.45
N ARG A 78 -7.56 1.94 -10.91
CA ARG A 78 -6.52 2.49 -10.03
C ARG A 78 -6.42 1.70 -8.73
N GLY A 79 -7.57 1.33 -8.16
CA GLY A 79 -7.63 0.49 -6.97
C GLY A 79 -6.97 -0.88 -7.17
N ARG A 80 -7.19 -1.52 -8.33
CA ARG A 80 -6.53 -2.80 -8.69
C ARG A 80 -5.03 -2.66 -8.78
N LEU A 81 -4.53 -1.59 -9.41
CA LEU A 81 -3.09 -1.32 -9.50
C LEU A 81 -2.50 -1.11 -8.09
N GLY A 82 -3.17 -0.36 -7.22
CA GLY A 82 -2.75 -0.18 -5.84
C GLY A 82 -2.66 -1.48 -5.06
N LEU A 83 -3.68 -2.34 -5.18
CA LEU A 83 -3.64 -3.67 -4.58
C LEU A 83 -2.53 -4.55 -5.16
N ALA A 84 -2.33 -4.54 -6.48
CA ALA A 84 -1.24 -5.31 -7.10
C ALA A 84 0.12 -4.85 -6.58
N LEU A 85 0.34 -3.53 -6.47
CA LEU A 85 1.56 -2.94 -5.91
C LEU A 85 1.78 -3.28 -4.43
N MET A 86 0.71 -3.55 -3.68
CA MET A 86 0.80 -4.03 -2.30
C MET A 86 1.09 -5.54 -2.22
N LEU A 87 0.47 -6.35 -3.09
CA LEU A 87 0.61 -7.80 -3.07
C LEU A 87 1.99 -8.28 -3.53
N VAL A 88 2.60 -7.63 -4.52
CA VAL A 88 3.95 -7.99 -5.01
C VAL A 88 5.02 -7.97 -3.90
N PRO A 89 5.23 -6.86 -3.17
CA PRO A 89 6.21 -6.81 -2.08
C PRO A 89 5.81 -7.70 -0.90
N LEU A 90 4.52 -7.89 -0.64
CA LEU A 90 4.05 -8.84 0.38
C LEU A 90 4.47 -10.28 0.04
N ALA A 91 4.22 -10.71 -1.20
CA ALA A 91 4.60 -12.05 -1.66
C ALA A 91 6.13 -12.24 -1.63
N ALA A 92 6.88 -11.23 -2.06
CA ALA A 92 8.34 -11.23 -1.98
C ALA A 92 8.84 -11.34 -0.53
N PHE A 93 8.25 -10.59 0.40
CA PHE A 93 8.56 -10.64 1.82
C PHE A 93 8.28 -12.03 2.41
N VAL A 94 7.11 -12.61 2.12
CA VAL A 94 6.77 -13.96 2.55
C VAL A 94 7.74 -15.01 1.99
N ALA A 95 8.09 -14.92 0.71
CA ALA A 95 9.08 -15.82 0.10
C ALA A 95 10.46 -15.71 0.77
N LEU A 96 10.90 -14.48 1.08
CA LEU A 96 12.14 -14.26 1.82
C LEU A 96 12.13 -14.92 3.20
N LEU A 97 11.01 -14.87 3.93
CA LEU A 97 10.90 -15.53 5.24
C LEU A 97 11.07 -17.05 5.16
N PHE A 98 10.60 -17.70 4.10
CA PHE A 98 10.79 -19.15 3.90
C PHE A 98 12.20 -19.54 3.47
N VAL A 99 12.95 -18.63 2.83
CA VAL A 99 14.33 -18.89 2.41
C VAL A 99 15.32 -18.59 3.54
N ALA A 100 15.03 -17.58 4.37
CA ALA A 100 15.91 -17.13 5.45
C ALA A 100 15.64 -17.80 6.81
N GLY A 101 14.46 -18.41 7.00
CA GLY A 101 14.10 -19.18 8.21
C GLY A 101 14.27 -20.68 8.01
#